data_AF-A0A948NDY2-F1
#
_entry.id   AF-A0A948NDY2-F1
#
_cell.length_a   1.000
_cell.length_b   1.000
_cell.length_c   1.000
_cell.angle_alpha   90.00
_cell.angle_beta   90.00
_cell.angle_gamma   90.00
#
_symmetry.space_group_name_H-M   'P 1'
#
loop_
_entity.id
_entity.type
_entity.pdbx_description
1 polymer ?
#
loop_
_entity_poly.entity_id
_entity_poly.type
_entity_poly.pdbx_seq_one_letter_code
_entity_poly.pdbx_strand_id
1 'polypeptide(L)'
;MSTEALLKRLERDLTPLSGAKERIWARIEKRCNTQSVLSKVPALVRPSQAVKQRIWARVVDRIDVSESVALLEKLKELLVPPPELGLHLRRRFALAHAPVAPFQQRAFKWVAAAVVIALLVKAGPQLLIAPRTVAQSAVTLLPTRGEVVISIGDLWQPVTDEIVLEPGALLRTHQGEASILLRDDGVIRLDAGTTIQIHDTSDPADVSGSTETMLTLIAGRIWVQGLIPVTQRGISVRTDNGLVNVNEGSVSIAESDGIDVKVWDRRAQVIQGENEVYLVAGERIRLSEGGSTLIVKKISDDQYEDAWVQQNLKRDAVHRRSIAQLQQERRAARAGILPTSILYPAKRIAEKVDVLLTFGGGAKAQKRLDHASARLDEAAALLADGDMEAVRIPLEAYRDSLLAVATGSGDDLVQNLIQQSLALEAGDSAAVLPGDDAYLIKKAILEASAEVPKGTVTAADVEGVLLVDTIAALLQKLDEEGTYGLEEIWTDLSAHLTVLSDEGSDLRPEVRKEARVLLSEFAFVLLEYGESEGVDSVLLSQVEEYLPPQTESVGVLSDEEVSEIVASIKTRIFIYHMAKSRINQLIAEFKALEGHPDQGRILRQLRFALPDGPEEFPLRVRKEIIRLQWARAVVQ
;
A
#
# COMPACT_ATOMS: atom_id res chain seq x y z
N MET A 1 -9.16 -38.39 -34.60
CA MET A 1 -10.42 -37.61 -34.50
C MET A 1 -10.13 -36.41 -33.62
N SER A 2 -10.32 -35.19 -34.12
CA SER A 2 -10.05 -33.97 -33.34
C SER A 2 -11.09 -33.78 -32.23
N THR A 3 -10.66 -33.21 -31.11
CA THR A 3 -11.50 -32.85 -29.96
C THR A 3 -12.68 -31.96 -30.35
N GLU A 4 -12.50 -31.09 -31.35
CA GLU A 4 -13.57 -30.30 -31.97
C GLU A 4 -14.68 -31.14 -32.62
N ALA A 5 -14.33 -32.23 -33.30
CA ALA A 5 -15.31 -33.11 -33.94
C ALA A 5 -16.14 -33.88 -32.90
N LEU A 6 -15.55 -34.14 -31.73
CA LEU A 6 -16.20 -34.81 -30.61
C LEU A 6 -17.16 -33.85 -29.87
N LEU A 7 -16.76 -32.59 -29.68
CA LEU A 7 -17.59 -31.54 -29.11
C LEU A 7 -18.79 -31.19 -29.99
N LYS A 8 -18.60 -31.01 -31.30
CA LYS A 8 -19.72 -30.76 -32.23
C LYS A 8 -20.71 -31.92 -32.30
N ARG A 9 -20.24 -33.16 -32.08
CA ARG A 9 -21.10 -34.34 -32.03
C ARG A 9 -21.89 -34.41 -30.72
N LEU A 10 -21.24 -34.13 -29.59
CA LEU A 10 -21.89 -34.02 -28.29
C LEU A 10 -22.93 -32.89 -28.25
N GLU A 11 -22.64 -31.74 -28.85
CA GLU A 11 -23.57 -30.62 -28.95
C GLU A 11 -24.83 -30.99 -29.75
N ARG A 12 -24.65 -31.77 -30.83
CA ARG A 12 -25.76 -32.28 -31.65
C ARG A 12 -26.57 -33.38 -30.97
N ASP A 13 -25.92 -34.20 -30.14
CA ASP A 13 -26.57 -35.30 -29.41
C ASP A 13 -27.24 -34.82 -28.11
N LEU A 14 -26.78 -33.70 -27.54
CA LEU A 14 -27.31 -33.10 -26.29
C LEU A 14 -28.35 -31.99 -26.53
N THR A 15 -28.49 -31.48 -27.76
CA THR A 15 -29.57 -30.53 -28.08
C THR A 15 -30.90 -31.28 -28.31
N PRO A 16 -31.89 -31.14 -27.41
CA PRO A 16 -33.16 -31.83 -27.59
C PRO A 16 -33.89 -31.28 -28.82
N LEU A 17 -34.39 -32.20 -29.67
CA LEU A 17 -35.25 -31.90 -30.83
C LEU A 17 -36.34 -30.89 -30.42
N SER A 18 -36.58 -29.86 -31.23
CA SER A 18 -37.48 -28.73 -30.93
C SER A 18 -38.86 -29.17 -30.41
N GLY A 19 -39.43 -30.24 -30.97
CA GLY A 19 -40.71 -30.81 -30.52
C GLY A 19 -40.67 -31.55 -29.16
N ALA A 20 -39.49 -31.88 -28.62
CA ALA A 20 -39.32 -32.36 -27.24
C ALA A 20 -39.26 -31.18 -26.26
N LYS A 21 -38.59 -30.08 -26.64
CA LYS A 21 -38.55 -28.84 -25.86
C LYS A 21 -39.95 -28.26 -25.67
N GLU A 22 -40.77 -28.21 -26.72
CA GLU A 22 -42.17 -27.75 -26.64
C GLU A 22 -43.05 -28.68 -25.79
N ARG A 23 -42.86 -30.00 -25.87
CA ARG A 23 -43.60 -30.96 -25.02
C ARG A 23 -43.22 -30.83 -23.55
N ILE A 24 -41.96 -30.56 -23.25
CA ILE A 24 -41.47 -30.32 -21.88
C ILE A 24 -42.05 -28.99 -21.37
N TRP A 25 -41.98 -27.92 -22.15
CA TRP A 25 -42.55 -26.62 -21.79
C TRP A 25 -44.07 -26.67 -21.61
N ALA A 26 -44.81 -27.31 -22.51
CA ALA A 26 -46.25 -27.50 -22.35
C ALA A 26 -46.61 -28.34 -21.11
N ARG A 27 -45.76 -29.30 -20.73
CA ARG A 27 -45.94 -30.10 -19.50
C ARG A 27 -45.59 -29.32 -18.24
N ILE A 28 -44.61 -28.42 -18.29
CA ILE A 28 -44.25 -27.48 -17.21
C ILE A 28 -45.34 -26.44 -17.04
N GLU A 29 -45.80 -25.82 -18.13
CA GLU A 29 -46.86 -24.81 -18.11
C GLU A 29 -48.18 -25.39 -17.61
N LYS A 30 -48.53 -26.62 -18.00
CA LYS A 30 -49.70 -27.34 -17.47
C LYS A 30 -49.58 -27.68 -15.98
N ARG A 31 -48.35 -27.86 -15.45
CA ARG A 31 -48.08 -28.05 -14.01
C ARG A 31 -48.06 -26.73 -13.24
N CYS A 32 -47.60 -25.64 -13.86
CA CYS A 32 -47.58 -24.30 -13.26
C CYS A 32 -48.98 -23.66 -13.22
N ASN A 33 -49.86 -23.95 -14.20
CA ASN A 33 -51.22 -23.44 -14.25
C ASN A 33 -52.23 -24.18 -13.34
N THR A 34 -51.78 -25.13 -12.51
CA THR A 34 -52.66 -25.78 -11.51
C THR A 34 -52.75 -24.93 -10.23
N GLN A 35 -53.23 -23.68 -10.38
CA GLN A 35 -53.39 -22.68 -9.30
C GLN A 35 -54.37 -23.09 -8.18
N SER A 36 -55.09 -24.21 -8.32
CA SER A 36 -56.04 -24.71 -7.32
C SER A 36 -55.42 -25.60 -6.22
N VAL A 37 -54.18 -26.09 -6.40
CA VAL A 37 -53.50 -26.94 -5.41
C VAL A 37 -52.58 -26.12 -4.51
N LEU A 38 -51.89 -25.11 -5.04
CA LEU A 38 -50.99 -24.23 -4.27
C LEU A 38 -51.71 -23.25 -3.33
N SER A 39 -52.99 -22.92 -3.58
CA SER A 39 -53.78 -22.10 -2.65
C SER A 39 -54.18 -22.85 -1.36
N LYS A 40 -54.05 -24.18 -1.33
CA LYS A 40 -54.34 -25.01 -0.13
C LYS A 40 -53.10 -25.36 0.69
N VAL A 41 -51.88 -25.15 0.15
CA VAL A 41 -50.61 -25.42 0.85
C VAL A 41 -50.35 -24.49 2.04
N PRO A 42 -50.68 -23.18 2.02
CA PRO A 42 -50.49 -22.30 3.19
C PRO A 42 -51.33 -22.72 4.41
N ALA A 43 -52.45 -23.40 4.18
CA ALA A 43 -53.31 -23.90 5.25
C ALA A 43 -52.76 -25.19 5.89
N LEU A 44 -52.03 -26.02 5.13
CA LEU A 44 -51.43 -27.27 5.59
C LEU A 44 -50.01 -27.10 6.17
N VAL A 45 -49.30 -26.03 5.80
CA VAL A 45 -47.92 -25.77 6.24
C VAL A 45 -47.86 -24.77 7.42
N ARG A 46 -48.99 -24.27 7.93
CA ARG A 46 -48.99 -23.51 9.19
C ARG A 46 -48.82 -24.49 10.37
N PRO A 47 -47.66 -24.50 11.05
CA PRO A 47 -47.50 -25.36 12.22
C PRO A 47 -48.54 -24.96 13.27
N SER A 48 -49.21 -25.94 13.85
CA SER A 48 -50.17 -25.71 14.91
C SER A 48 -49.50 -25.00 16.09
N GLN A 49 -50.28 -24.25 16.88
CA GLN A 49 -49.81 -23.55 18.09
C GLN A 49 -49.00 -24.50 19.00
N ALA A 50 -49.43 -25.75 19.12
CA ALA A 50 -48.73 -26.78 19.90
C ALA A 50 -47.34 -27.13 19.33
N VAL A 51 -47.18 -27.20 18.00
CA VAL A 51 -45.88 -27.47 17.37
C VAL A 51 -44.94 -26.29 17.52
N LYS A 52 -45.45 -25.05 17.37
CA LYS A 52 -44.66 -23.84 17.64
C LYS A 52 -44.17 -23.80 19.08
N GLN A 53 -45.05 -24.07 20.05
CA GLN A 53 -44.69 -24.11 21.46
C GLN A 53 -43.67 -25.20 21.77
N ARG A 54 -43.78 -26.37 21.13
CA ARG A 54 -42.84 -27.49 21.35
C ARG A 54 -41.47 -27.22 20.74
N ILE A 55 -41.40 -26.59 19.57
CA ILE A 55 -40.14 -26.12 18.97
C ILE A 55 -39.53 -25.03 19.85
N TRP A 56 -40.35 -24.10 20.35
CA TRP A 56 -39.87 -23.00 21.17
C TRP A 56 -39.38 -23.44 22.54
N ALA A 57 -40.07 -24.38 23.17
CA ALA A 57 -39.58 -25.06 24.38
C ALA A 57 -38.22 -25.74 24.13
N ARG A 58 -38.03 -26.37 22.96
CA ARG A 58 -36.78 -27.06 22.61
C ARG A 58 -35.62 -26.12 22.30
N VAL A 59 -35.90 -24.91 21.81
CA VAL A 59 -34.90 -23.86 21.59
C VAL A 59 -34.53 -23.20 22.92
N VAL A 60 -35.50 -22.93 23.78
CA VAL A 60 -35.27 -22.40 25.13
C VAL A 60 -34.46 -23.38 25.99
N ASP A 61 -34.69 -24.69 25.87
CA ASP A 61 -33.92 -25.74 26.56
C ASP A 61 -32.45 -25.85 26.09
N ARG A 62 -32.12 -25.31 24.91
CA ARG A 62 -30.76 -25.37 24.32
C ARG A 62 -29.95 -24.10 24.52
N ILE A 63 -30.59 -23.03 24.96
CA ILE A 63 -29.91 -21.81 25.37
C ILE A 63 -29.55 -22.05 26.84
N ASP A 64 -28.28 -22.02 27.20
CA ASP A 64 -27.84 -22.21 28.58
C ASP A 64 -28.23 -20.96 29.39
N VAL A 65 -29.41 -20.99 30.05
CA VAL A 65 -30.08 -19.81 30.63
C VAL A 65 -29.74 -19.55 32.10
N SER A 66 -28.65 -20.10 32.63
CA SER A 66 -28.35 -19.96 34.07
C SER A 66 -27.95 -18.52 34.46
N GLU A 67 -27.20 -17.80 33.62
CA GLU A 67 -26.79 -16.41 33.91
C GLU A 67 -27.82 -15.35 33.48
N SER A 68 -28.57 -15.61 32.41
CA SER A 68 -29.54 -14.65 31.85
C SER A 68 -30.89 -14.64 32.59
N VAL A 69 -31.31 -15.76 33.21
CA VAL A 69 -32.50 -15.78 34.10
C VAL A 69 -32.25 -14.99 35.38
N ALA A 70 -31.05 -15.06 35.96
CA ALA A 70 -30.72 -14.31 37.19
C ALA A 70 -30.76 -12.79 36.98
N LEU A 71 -30.33 -12.31 35.81
CA LEU A 71 -30.44 -10.88 35.44
C LEU A 71 -31.89 -10.45 35.17
N LEU A 72 -32.68 -11.31 34.51
CA LEU A 72 -34.10 -11.05 34.27
C LEU A 72 -34.94 -11.08 35.56
N GLU A 73 -34.61 -11.96 36.52
CA GLU A 73 -35.24 -11.96 37.84
C GLU A 73 -34.87 -10.73 38.67
N LYS A 74 -33.59 -10.31 38.67
CA LYS A 74 -33.18 -9.06 39.30
C LYS A 74 -33.84 -7.83 38.68
N LEU A 75 -33.97 -7.79 37.35
CA LEU A 75 -34.70 -6.72 36.66
C LEU A 75 -36.20 -6.76 36.96
N LYS A 76 -36.80 -7.96 37.08
CA LYS A 76 -38.19 -8.13 37.49
C LYS A 76 -38.41 -7.65 38.92
N GLU A 77 -37.50 -7.92 39.85
CA GLU A 77 -37.56 -7.40 41.22
C GLU A 77 -37.40 -5.87 41.27
N LEU A 78 -36.52 -5.30 40.44
CA LEU A 78 -36.34 -3.84 40.34
C LEU A 78 -37.52 -3.12 39.65
N LEU A 79 -38.24 -3.80 38.75
CA LEU A 79 -39.35 -3.23 37.99
C LEU A 79 -40.74 -3.52 38.57
N VAL A 80 -40.85 -4.44 39.55
CA VAL A 80 -42.11 -4.65 40.28
C VAL A 80 -42.21 -3.58 41.37
N PRO A 81 -43.16 -2.63 41.25
CA PRO A 81 -43.30 -1.59 42.26
C PRO A 81 -43.68 -2.20 43.62
N PRO A 82 -43.23 -1.60 44.74
CA PRO A 82 -43.60 -2.03 46.08
C PRO A 82 -45.12 -2.16 46.21
N PRO A 83 -45.65 -3.16 46.95
CA PRO A 83 -47.09 -3.43 47.03
C PRO A 83 -47.91 -2.23 47.51
N GLU A 84 -47.30 -1.36 48.32
CA GLU A 84 -47.89 -0.10 48.78
C GLU A 84 -48.06 0.92 47.65
N LEU A 85 -47.06 1.06 46.77
CA LEU A 85 -47.11 1.90 45.57
C LEU A 85 -48.11 1.35 44.54
N GLY A 86 -48.20 0.03 44.39
CA GLY A 86 -49.17 -0.63 43.53
C GLY A 86 -50.62 -0.40 43.97
N LEU A 87 -50.89 -0.42 45.27
CA LEU A 87 -52.20 -0.06 45.84
C LEU A 87 -52.52 1.43 45.70
N HIS A 88 -51.50 2.30 45.86
CA HIS A 88 -51.68 3.74 45.71
C HIS A 88 -51.97 4.14 44.26
N LEU A 89 -51.28 3.53 43.30
CA LEU A 89 -51.52 3.71 41.87
C LEU A 89 -52.88 3.13 41.46
N ARG A 90 -53.24 1.92 41.93
CA ARG A 90 -54.56 1.33 41.67
C ARG A 90 -55.70 2.21 42.20
N ARG A 91 -55.58 2.79 43.40
CA ARG A 91 -56.59 3.73 43.92
C ARG A 91 -56.68 5.02 43.11
N ARG A 92 -55.55 5.53 42.60
CA ARG A 92 -55.51 6.74 41.77
C ARG A 92 -56.07 6.51 40.35
N PHE A 93 -55.90 5.31 39.79
CA PHE A 93 -56.40 4.96 38.46
C PHE A 93 -57.80 4.33 38.45
N ALA A 94 -58.25 3.71 39.55
CA ALA A 94 -59.60 3.17 39.66
C ALA A 94 -60.68 4.27 39.68
N LEU A 95 -60.34 5.49 40.13
CA LEU A 95 -61.25 6.64 40.09
C LEU A 95 -61.33 7.32 38.71
N ALA A 96 -60.52 6.90 37.74
CA ALA A 96 -60.48 7.45 36.39
C ALA A 96 -60.93 6.45 35.31
N HIS A 97 -61.91 5.60 35.61
CA HIS A 97 -62.56 4.75 34.60
C HIS A 97 -63.60 5.56 33.79
N ALA A 98 -63.12 6.57 33.07
CA ALA A 98 -63.75 6.93 31.80
C ALA A 98 -63.24 5.92 30.76
N PRO A 99 -64.07 5.42 29.83
CA PRO A 99 -63.62 4.49 28.81
C PRO A 99 -62.56 5.17 27.95
N VAL A 100 -61.30 4.80 28.17
CA VAL A 100 -60.18 5.26 27.37
C VAL A 100 -60.38 4.71 25.96
N ALA A 101 -60.59 5.62 25.01
CA ALA A 101 -60.80 5.28 23.61
C ALA A 101 -59.72 4.29 23.10
N PRO A 102 -60.07 3.31 22.25
CA PRO A 102 -59.17 2.25 21.77
C PRO A 102 -57.91 2.80 21.06
N PHE A 103 -57.92 4.07 20.70
CA PHE A 103 -56.78 4.79 20.11
C PHE A 103 -55.59 4.91 21.07
N GLN A 104 -55.82 5.17 22.36
CA GLN A 104 -54.73 5.35 23.34
C GLN A 104 -54.04 4.02 23.68
N GLN A 105 -54.77 2.90 23.69
CA GLN A 105 -54.17 1.57 23.89
C GLN A 105 -53.30 1.13 22.70
N ARG A 106 -53.67 1.52 21.47
CA ARG A 106 -52.82 1.27 20.29
C ARG A 106 -51.56 2.13 20.34
N ALA A 107 -51.69 3.42 20.67
CA ALA A 107 -50.54 4.30 20.83
C ALA A 107 -49.57 3.80 21.92
N PHE A 108 -50.07 3.38 23.08
CA PHE A 108 -49.25 2.85 24.16
C PHE A 108 -48.53 1.55 23.78
N LYS A 109 -49.17 0.65 23.02
CA LYS A 109 -48.52 -0.56 22.50
C LYS A 109 -47.39 -0.24 21.53
N TRP A 110 -47.57 0.75 20.65
CA TRP A 110 -46.53 1.21 19.74
C TRP A 110 -45.38 1.89 20.48
N VAL A 111 -45.68 2.71 21.49
CA VAL A 111 -44.65 3.33 22.35
C VAL A 111 -43.89 2.26 23.14
N ALA A 112 -44.58 1.30 23.75
CA ALA A 112 -43.93 0.21 24.47
C ALA A 112 -43.09 -0.68 23.54
N ALA A 113 -43.58 -0.99 22.34
CA ALA A 113 -42.80 -1.71 21.33
C ALA A 113 -41.57 -0.90 20.88
N ALA A 114 -41.71 0.41 20.65
CA ALA A 114 -40.60 1.29 20.31
C ALA A 114 -39.57 1.39 21.44
N VAL A 115 -40.02 1.45 22.70
CA VAL A 115 -39.13 1.43 23.88
C VAL A 115 -38.42 0.10 24.00
N VAL A 116 -39.09 -1.04 23.79
CA VAL A 116 -38.46 -2.37 23.80
C VAL A 116 -37.44 -2.49 22.65
N ILE A 117 -37.76 -2.01 21.46
CA ILE A 117 -36.81 -1.97 20.33
C ILE A 117 -35.61 -1.09 20.66
N ALA A 118 -35.83 0.12 21.17
CA ALA A 118 -34.74 1.01 21.59
C ALA A 118 -33.89 0.39 22.70
N LEU A 119 -34.51 -0.36 23.62
CA LEU A 119 -33.82 -1.05 24.70
C LEU A 119 -33.05 -2.27 24.20
N LEU A 120 -33.56 -2.99 23.19
CA LEU A 120 -32.84 -4.07 22.49
C LEU A 120 -31.67 -3.54 21.67
N VAL A 121 -31.84 -2.41 20.97
CA VAL A 121 -30.75 -1.71 20.26
C VAL A 121 -29.68 -1.25 21.25
N LYS A 122 -30.08 -0.75 22.42
CA LYS A 122 -29.16 -0.33 23.48
C LYS A 122 -28.46 -1.50 24.20
N ALA A 123 -29.18 -2.59 24.44
CA ALA A 123 -28.67 -3.76 25.18
C ALA A 123 -27.88 -4.72 24.28
N GLY A 124 -28.11 -4.70 22.97
CA GLY A 124 -27.45 -5.56 21.99
C GLY A 124 -27.11 -4.84 20.69
N PRO A 125 -26.35 -3.73 20.70
CA PRO A 125 -25.83 -3.15 19.46
C PRO A 125 -25.01 -4.17 18.68
N GLN A 126 -24.36 -5.12 19.38
CA GLN A 126 -23.61 -6.25 18.80
C GLN A 126 -24.43 -7.17 17.87
N LEU A 127 -25.76 -7.18 17.97
CA LEU A 127 -26.61 -7.99 17.08
C LEU A 127 -26.81 -7.35 15.69
N LEU A 128 -26.59 -6.03 15.57
CA LEU A 128 -26.76 -5.26 14.33
C LEU A 128 -25.47 -4.58 13.86
N ILE A 129 -24.54 -4.34 14.77
CA ILE A 129 -23.26 -3.66 14.59
C ILE A 129 -22.19 -4.62 15.09
N ALA A 130 -21.52 -5.31 14.17
CA ALA A 130 -20.41 -6.19 14.54
C ALA A 130 -19.29 -5.36 15.20
N PRO A 131 -18.79 -5.74 16.39
CA PRO A 131 -17.65 -5.06 16.98
C PRO A 131 -16.42 -5.26 16.08
N ARG A 132 -15.61 -4.21 15.94
CA ARG A 132 -14.31 -4.29 15.26
C ARG A 132 -13.36 -5.09 16.13
N THR A 133 -13.19 -6.37 15.83
CA THR A 133 -12.08 -7.16 16.36
C THR A 133 -11.00 -7.20 15.30
N VAL A 134 -10.06 -6.26 15.36
CA VAL A 134 -8.79 -6.39 14.63
C VAL A 134 -7.89 -7.22 15.51
N ALA A 135 -7.50 -8.40 15.05
CA ALA A 135 -6.43 -9.14 15.71
C ALA A 135 -5.17 -8.27 15.58
N GLN A 136 -4.62 -7.82 16.71
CA GLN A 136 -3.35 -7.08 16.69
C GLN A 136 -2.28 -8.05 16.19
N SER A 137 -1.71 -7.77 15.01
CA SER A 137 -0.51 -8.44 14.52
C SER A 137 0.65 -8.01 15.42
N ALA A 138 1.42 -8.98 15.89
CA ALA A 138 2.70 -8.70 16.54
C ALA A 138 3.78 -8.56 15.47
N VAL A 139 4.89 -7.87 15.79
CA VAL A 139 6.06 -7.89 14.92
C VAL A 139 6.70 -9.27 15.06
N THR A 140 6.81 -10.03 13.96
CA THR A 140 7.33 -11.40 14.00
C THR A 140 8.59 -11.57 13.17
N LEU A 141 9.51 -12.38 13.68
CA LEU A 141 10.72 -12.82 13.02
C LEU A 141 10.49 -14.20 12.41
N LEU A 142 10.71 -14.31 11.11
CA LEU A 142 10.58 -15.52 10.31
C LEU A 142 11.96 -15.90 9.76
N PRO A 143 12.66 -16.90 10.34
CA PRO A 143 13.89 -17.41 9.75
C PRO A 143 13.56 -18.10 8.42
N THR A 144 14.18 -17.67 7.33
CA THR A 144 13.87 -18.22 5.99
C THR A 144 14.90 -19.26 5.58
N ARG A 145 16.19 -19.02 5.86
CA ARG A 145 17.31 -19.92 5.53
C ARG A 145 18.43 -19.80 6.54
N GLY A 146 19.21 -20.87 6.72
CA GLY A 146 20.44 -20.86 7.52
C GLY A 146 20.22 -20.56 9.01
N GLU A 147 21.28 -20.09 9.67
CA GLU A 147 21.29 -19.85 11.11
C GLU A 147 21.02 -18.36 11.42
N VAL A 148 19.96 -18.15 12.21
CA VAL A 148 19.55 -16.84 12.73
C VAL A 148 19.58 -16.93 14.24
N VAL A 149 20.22 -15.96 14.90
CA VAL A 149 20.30 -15.90 16.36
C VAL A 149 19.73 -14.59 16.88
N ILE A 150 19.02 -14.66 17.99
CA ILE A 150 18.47 -13.52 18.73
C ILE A 150 19.14 -13.42 20.10
N SER A 151 19.48 -12.22 20.53
CA SER A 151 19.94 -11.95 21.89
C SER A 151 18.74 -11.66 22.80
N ILE A 152 18.50 -12.53 23.78
CA ILE A 152 17.49 -12.34 24.83
C ILE A 152 18.20 -12.40 26.18
N GLY A 153 18.28 -11.26 26.88
CA GLY A 153 18.98 -11.17 28.16
C GLY A 153 20.47 -11.51 28.07
N ASP A 154 21.17 -10.93 27.09
CA ASP A 154 22.60 -11.14 26.79
C ASP A 154 22.99 -12.57 26.37
N LEU A 155 22.01 -13.46 26.17
CA LEU A 155 22.23 -14.82 25.66
C LEU A 155 21.76 -14.92 24.21
N TRP A 156 22.66 -15.37 23.35
CA TRP A 156 22.35 -15.70 21.95
C TRP A 156 21.65 -17.05 21.86
N GLN A 157 20.44 -17.04 21.31
CA GLN A 157 19.64 -18.24 21.09
C GLN A 157 19.34 -18.40 19.59
N PRO A 158 19.48 -19.61 19.02
CA PRO A 158 19.09 -19.85 17.64
C PRO A 158 17.57 -19.78 17.50
N VAL A 159 17.12 -19.17 16.41
CA VAL A 159 15.70 -19.03 16.05
C VAL A 159 15.38 -20.01 14.94
N THR A 160 14.62 -21.05 15.25
CA THR A 160 14.19 -22.07 14.28
C THR A 160 12.77 -21.85 13.77
N ASP A 161 11.93 -21.22 14.59
CA ASP A 161 10.50 -21.02 14.33
C ASP A 161 10.16 -19.53 14.38
N GLU A 162 8.92 -19.20 14.01
CA GLU A 162 8.41 -17.83 14.13
C GLU A 162 8.43 -17.36 15.59
N ILE A 163 9.03 -16.20 15.85
CA ILE A 163 9.12 -15.60 17.19
C ILE A 163 8.60 -14.16 17.14
N VAL A 164 7.86 -13.76 18.17
CA VAL A 164 7.46 -12.36 18.37
C VAL A 164 8.66 -11.55 18.86
N LEU A 165 8.97 -10.46 18.17
CA LEU A 165 10.06 -9.57 18.53
C LEU A 165 9.63 -8.56 19.59
N GLU A 166 10.50 -8.37 20.58
CA GLU A 166 10.36 -7.32 21.60
C GLU A 166 11.33 -6.17 21.31
N PRO A 167 10.99 -4.93 21.72
CA PRO A 167 11.93 -3.80 21.68
C PRO A 167 13.25 -4.11 22.39
N GLY A 168 14.36 -3.70 21.80
CA GLY A 168 15.72 -3.96 22.27
C GLY A 168 16.35 -5.25 21.76
N ALA A 169 15.61 -6.09 21.04
CA ALA A 169 16.14 -7.33 20.48
C ALA A 169 17.30 -7.09 19.50
N LEU A 170 18.40 -7.82 19.70
CA LEU A 170 19.54 -7.83 18.79
C LEU A 170 19.51 -9.11 17.96
N LEU A 171 19.53 -8.97 16.64
CA LEU A 171 19.42 -10.07 15.68
C LEU A 171 20.70 -10.20 14.87
N ARG A 172 21.10 -11.44 14.60
CA ARG A 172 22.23 -11.73 13.71
C ARG A 172 21.90 -12.91 12.80
N THR A 173 22.07 -12.70 11.51
CA THR A 173 22.01 -13.75 10.48
C THR A 173 23.44 -14.16 10.14
N HIS A 174 23.86 -15.37 10.48
CA HIS A 174 25.24 -15.82 10.23
C HIS A 174 25.45 -16.07 8.72
N GLN A 175 25.16 -17.29 8.27
CA GLN A 175 25.05 -17.64 6.85
C GLN A 175 23.58 -17.74 6.41
N GLY A 176 22.67 -17.23 7.25
CA GLY A 176 21.23 -17.33 7.07
C GLY A 176 20.59 -16.08 6.51
N GLU A 177 19.31 -16.18 6.22
CA GLU A 177 18.41 -15.09 5.84
C GLU A 177 17.22 -15.12 6.82
N ALA A 178 16.69 -13.94 7.11
CA ALA A 178 15.48 -13.80 7.92
C ALA A 178 14.56 -12.74 7.34
N SER A 179 13.28 -12.81 7.67
CA SER A 179 12.32 -11.76 7.35
C SER A 179 11.61 -11.33 8.62
N ILE A 180 11.44 -10.04 8.80
CA ILE A 180 10.66 -9.45 9.87
C ILE A 180 9.39 -8.92 9.24
N LEU A 181 8.25 -9.44 9.69
CA LEU A 181 6.94 -8.94 9.32
C LEU A 181 6.51 -7.94 10.38
N LEU A 182 6.25 -6.71 9.94
CA LEU A 182 5.84 -5.61 10.78
C LEU A 182 4.31 -5.57 10.94
N ARG A 183 3.82 -4.73 11.84
CA ARG A 183 2.38 -4.62 12.14
C ARG A 183 1.58 -4.01 11.00
N ASP A 184 2.21 -3.11 10.27
CA ASP A 184 1.75 -2.37 9.10
C ASP A 184 1.91 -3.14 7.79
N ASP A 185 2.08 -4.46 7.87
CA ASP A 185 2.36 -5.34 6.75
C ASP A 185 3.70 -5.04 6.03
N GLY A 186 4.51 -4.12 6.54
CA GLY A 186 5.88 -3.85 6.07
C GLY A 186 6.80 -5.04 6.30
N VAL A 187 7.83 -5.18 5.46
CA VAL A 187 8.74 -6.33 5.53
C VAL A 187 10.19 -5.86 5.51
N ILE A 188 10.98 -6.33 6.47
CA ILE A 188 12.43 -6.17 6.47
C ILE A 188 13.08 -7.54 6.28
N ARG A 189 13.81 -7.74 5.20
CA ARG A 189 14.53 -8.98 4.91
C ARG A 189 16.02 -8.79 5.16
N LEU A 190 16.57 -9.65 6.00
CA LEU A 190 17.97 -9.63 6.40
C LEU A 190 18.73 -10.62 5.52
N ASP A 191 19.81 -10.13 4.89
CA ASP A 191 20.75 -10.96 4.14
C ASP A 191 21.71 -11.70 5.09
N ALA A 192 22.54 -12.59 4.58
CA ALA A 192 23.62 -13.23 5.34
C ALA A 192 24.63 -12.22 5.89
N GLY A 193 25.17 -12.52 7.08
CA GLY A 193 26.13 -11.66 7.77
C GLY A 193 25.55 -10.39 8.36
N THR A 194 24.23 -10.28 8.49
CA THR A 194 23.56 -9.04 8.90
C THR A 194 23.35 -9.01 10.41
N THR A 195 23.63 -7.86 11.03
CA THR A 195 23.36 -7.59 12.45
C THR A 195 22.50 -6.34 12.58
N ILE A 196 21.35 -6.45 13.25
CA ILE A 196 20.45 -5.33 13.50
C ILE A 196 19.98 -5.30 14.95
N GLN A 197 19.60 -4.12 15.42
CA GLN A 197 18.93 -3.92 16.71
C GLN A 197 17.54 -3.32 16.47
N ILE A 198 16.51 -3.94 17.05
CA ILE A 198 15.14 -3.41 17.04
C ILE A 198 14.99 -2.47 18.23
N HIS A 199 14.50 -1.27 18.01
CA HIS A 199 14.24 -0.28 19.08
C HIS A 199 12.75 -0.10 19.32
N ASP A 200 11.94 -0.19 18.27
CA ASP A 200 10.50 0.07 18.35
C ASP A 200 9.70 -0.98 17.56
N THR A 201 8.64 -1.49 18.18
CA THR A 201 7.68 -2.44 17.62
C THR A 201 6.23 -1.95 17.78
N SER A 202 6.06 -0.67 18.11
CA SER A 202 4.76 -0.01 18.27
C SER A 202 4.05 0.16 16.93
N ASP A 203 2.76 0.47 17.00
CA ASP A 203 1.95 0.72 15.81
C ASP A 203 2.30 2.11 15.24
N PRO A 204 2.71 2.21 13.97
CA PRO A 204 3.01 3.50 13.34
C PRO A 204 1.80 4.46 13.27
N ALA A 205 0.56 3.96 13.44
CA ALA A 205 -0.63 4.79 13.57
C ALA A 205 -0.78 5.50 14.93
N ASP A 206 0.00 5.12 15.95
CA ASP A 206 0.03 5.82 17.23
C ASP A 206 0.86 7.10 17.13
N VAL A 207 0.17 8.22 16.91
CA VAL A 207 0.69 9.60 16.75
C VAL A 207 1.53 10.09 17.95
N SER A 208 1.55 9.35 19.06
CA SER A 208 2.30 9.70 20.28
C SER A 208 3.78 9.31 20.24
N GLY A 209 4.21 8.55 19.22
CA GLY A 209 5.60 8.16 19.04
C GLY A 209 6.44 9.32 18.50
N SER A 210 7.49 9.69 19.24
CA SER A 210 8.64 10.45 18.74
C SER A 210 9.16 9.86 17.42
N THR A 211 9.93 10.65 16.66
CA THR A 211 10.73 10.24 15.48
C THR A 211 11.82 9.22 15.82
N GLU A 212 11.48 8.24 16.65
CA GLU A 212 12.35 7.19 17.08
C GLU A 212 12.65 6.28 15.90
N THR A 213 13.88 5.82 15.89
CA THR A 213 14.33 4.83 14.92
C THR A 213 13.64 3.52 15.23
N MET A 214 13.12 2.86 14.21
CA MET A 214 12.54 1.53 14.36
C MET A 214 13.63 0.49 14.58
N LEU A 215 14.68 0.53 13.75
CA LEU A 215 15.81 -0.39 13.85
C LEU A 215 17.14 0.29 13.52
N THR A 216 18.22 -0.21 14.09
CA THR A 216 19.59 0.16 13.70
C THR A 216 20.24 -0.98 12.94
N LEU A 217 20.73 -0.69 11.73
CA LEU A 217 21.65 -1.55 11.01
C LEU A 217 23.05 -1.32 11.57
N ILE A 218 23.70 -2.40 12.01
CA ILE A 218 25.05 -2.38 12.60
C ILE A 218 26.08 -3.00 11.63
N ALA A 219 25.65 -3.99 10.85
CA ALA A 219 26.48 -4.61 9.81
C ALA A 219 25.62 -5.38 8.81
N GLY A 220 26.11 -5.53 7.58
CA GLY A 220 25.52 -6.38 6.55
C GLY A 220 24.53 -5.66 5.65
N ARG A 221 23.54 -6.38 5.13
CA ARG A 221 22.61 -5.86 4.11
C ARG A 221 21.17 -6.21 4.47
N ILE A 222 20.29 -5.22 4.37
CA ILE A 222 18.85 -5.39 4.53
C ILE A 222 18.09 -4.91 3.30
N TRP A 223 16.94 -5.52 3.09
CA TRP A 223 15.93 -5.08 2.14
C TRP A 223 14.70 -4.64 2.92
N VAL A 224 14.23 -3.42 2.67
CA VAL A 224 13.09 -2.83 3.37
C VAL A 224 11.98 -2.57 2.37
N GLN A 225 10.81 -3.16 2.61
CA GLN A 225 9.58 -2.89 1.87
C GLN A 225 8.62 -2.14 2.79
N GLY A 226 8.42 -0.85 2.53
CA GLY A 226 7.39 -0.04 3.17
C GLY A 226 6.07 -0.11 2.40
N LEU A 227 4.96 -0.24 3.13
CA LEU A 227 3.59 -0.24 2.61
C LEU A 227 2.71 0.79 3.33
N ILE A 228 3.27 1.87 3.86
CA ILE A 228 2.53 2.93 4.56
C ILE A 228 2.69 4.27 3.80
N PRO A 229 1.65 5.11 3.66
CA PRO A 229 1.78 6.43 3.05
C PRO A 229 2.76 7.36 3.80
N VAL A 230 3.28 8.38 3.11
CA VAL A 230 4.22 9.36 3.67
C VAL A 230 3.64 10.21 4.81
N THR A 231 2.31 10.25 4.92
CA THR A 231 1.60 10.97 5.99
C THR A 231 1.72 10.28 7.37
N GLN A 232 2.22 9.05 7.39
CA GLN A 232 2.44 8.25 8.58
C GLN A 232 3.94 7.96 8.77
N ARG A 233 4.29 7.52 9.97
CA ARG A 233 5.66 7.12 10.28
C ARG A 233 6.01 5.85 9.49
N GLY A 234 6.94 5.99 8.55
CA GLY A 234 7.48 4.86 7.79
C GLY A 234 8.49 4.04 8.59
N ILE A 235 9.06 3.04 7.94
CA ILE A 235 10.12 2.20 8.49
C ILE A 235 11.40 3.02 8.54
N SER A 236 11.83 3.39 9.75
CA SER A 236 13.02 4.21 9.99
C SER A 236 14.23 3.36 10.39
N VAL A 237 15.22 3.31 9.50
CA VAL A 237 16.48 2.56 9.66
C VAL A 237 17.60 3.53 9.99
N ARG A 238 18.12 3.45 11.21
CA ARG A 238 19.34 4.17 11.59
C ARG A 238 20.56 3.36 11.19
N THR A 239 21.58 4.08 10.79
CA THR A 239 22.89 3.56 10.37
C THR A 239 23.96 4.45 10.98
N ASP A 240 25.23 4.05 10.93
CA ASP A 240 26.32 4.83 11.51
C ASP A 240 26.49 6.23 10.89
N ASN A 241 26.05 6.44 9.64
CA ASN A 241 26.19 7.72 8.94
C ASN A 241 24.86 8.41 8.57
N GLY A 242 23.71 7.94 9.07
CA GLY A 242 22.43 8.59 8.75
C GLY A 242 21.19 7.80 9.14
N LEU A 243 20.03 8.37 8.80
CA LEU A 243 18.71 7.78 8.96
C LEU A 243 18.06 7.62 7.59
N VAL A 244 17.50 6.44 7.32
CA VAL A 244 16.74 6.14 6.09
C VAL A 244 15.30 5.86 6.47
N ASN A 245 14.34 6.60 5.92
CA ASN A 245 12.92 6.39 6.12
C ASN A 245 12.28 5.83 4.84
N VAL A 246 11.50 4.76 5.00
CA VAL A 246 10.82 4.07 3.89
C VAL A 246 9.32 4.00 4.18
N ASN A 247 8.51 4.60 3.32
CA ASN A 247 7.05 4.67 3.47
C ASN A 247 6.36 3.74 2.47
N GLU A 248 6.43 4.04 1.18
CA GLU A 248 5.89 3.23 0.10
C GLU A 248 7.05 2.96 -0.84
N GLY A 249 7.75 1.83 -0.70
CA GLY A 249 8.91 1.58 -1.55
C GLY A 249 9.77 0.41 -1.12
N SER A 250 10.66 0.02 -2.02
CA SER A 250 11.58 -1.11 -1.85
C SER A 250 13.01 -0.61 -1.89
N VAL A 251 13.72 -0.77 -0.77
CA VAL A 251 15.03 -0.15 -0.54
C VAL A 251 16.02 -1.18 -0.04
N SER A 252 17.19 -1.23 -0.67
CA SER A 252 18.34 -1.98 -0.14
C SER A 252 19.25 -1.03 0.63
N ILE A 253 19.58 -1.38 1.87
CA ILE A 253 20.51 -0.64 2.72
C ILE A 253 21.64 -1.61 3.08
N ALA A 254 22.87 -1.28 2.68
CA ALA A 254 24.03 -2.13 2.91
C ALA A 254 25.14 -1.35 3.64
N GLU A 255 25.62 -1.92 4.74
CA GLU A 255 26.70 -1.40 5.56
C GLU A 255 27.99 -2.20 5.31
N SER A 256 28.97 -1.53 4.71
CA SER A 256 30.29 -2.05 4.35
C SER A 256 31.38 -1.02 4.71
N ASP A 257 32.21 -0.57 3.76
CA ASP A 257 33.15 0.56 3.94
C ASP A 257 32.43 1.93 3.90
N GLY A 258 31.20 1.98 4.39
CA GLY A 258 30.22 3.05 4.17
C GLY A 258 28.82 2.46 3.95
N ILE A 259 27.81 3.32 3.90
CA ILE A 259 26.42 2.88 3.77
C ILE A 259 25.93 3.17 2.37
N ASP A 260 25.57 2.12 1.63
CA ASP A 260 24.98 2.21 0.30
C ASP A 260 23.46 2.05 0.42
N VAL A 261 22.71 3.08 0.04
CA VAL A 261 21.24 3.08 0.03
C VAL A 261 20.80 3.11 -1.43
N LYS A 262 20.04 2.11 -1.86
CA LYS A 262 19.55 1.95 -3.23
C LYS A 262 18.04 1.79 -3.22
N VAL A 263 17.33 2.61 -4.00
CA VAL A 263 15.87 2.55 -4.12
C VAL A 263 15.50 1.86 -5.41
N TRP A 264 14.72 0.78 -5.30
CA TRP A 264 14.32 -0.07 -6.41
C TRP A 264 12.86 0.09 -6.80
N ASP A 265 12.01 0.45 -5.84
CA ASP A 265 10.60 0.79 -6.08
C ASP A 265 10.23 2.06 -5.32
N ARG A 266 9.47 2.94 -5.97
CA ARG A 266 8.96 4.22 -5.47
C ARG A 266 10.04 5.13 -4.87
N ARG A 267 10.09 5.31 -3.54
CA ARG A 267 10.91 6.35 -2.90
C ARG A 267 11.42 6.02 -1.50
N ALA A 268 12.49 6.71 -1.11
CA ALA A 268 13.02 6.71 0.25
C ALA A 268 13.57 8.10 0.62
N GLN A 269 13.53 8.44 1.90
CA GLN A 269 14.11 9.67 2.43
C GLN A 269 15.39 9.33 3.20
N VAL A 270 16.49 10.02 2.89
CA VAL A 270 17.79 9.83 3.55
C VAL A 270 18.20 11.13 4.24
N ILE A 271 18.50 11.03 5.53
CA ILE A 271 18.87 12.15 6.39
C ILE A 271 20.28 11.91 6.94
N GLN A 272 21.21 12.83 6.66
CA GLN A 272 22.58 12.84 7.20
C GLN A 272 22.87 14.22 7.83
N GLY A 273 22.81 14.30 9.16
CA GLY A 273 22.92 15.57 9.88
C GLY A 273 21.72 16.47 9.58
N GLU A 274 21.98 17.67 9.03
CA GLU A 274 20.94 18.61 8.57
C GLU A 274 20.59 18.43 7.08
N ASN A 275 21.33 17.59 6.36
CA ASN A 275 21.09 17.37 4.95
C ASN A 275 20.04 16.26 4.77
N GLU A 276 19.03 16.56 3.96
CA GLU A 276 17.94 15.66 3.63
C GLU A 276 17.87 15.50 2.11
N VAL A 277 17.80 14.25 1.65
CA VAL A 277 17.72 13.92 0.23
C VAL A 277 16.65 12.86 0.01
N TYR A 278 15.82 13.09 -1.01
CA TYR A 278 14.84 12.13 -1.48
C TYR A 278 15.41 11.34 -2.65
N LEU A 279 15.39 10.01 -2.49
CA LEU A 279 15.76 9.05 -3.50
C LEU A 279 14.49 8.46 -4.11
N VAL A 280 14.50 8.29 -5.43
CA VAL A 280 13.43 7.60 -6.16
C VAL A 280 13.96 6.34 -6.82
N ALA A 281 13.07 5.50 -7.36
CA ALA A 281 13.44 4.26 -8.05
C ALA A 281 14.58 4.49 -9.06
N GLY A 282 15.57 3.58 -9.05
CA GLY A 282 16.75 3.68 -9.90
C GLY A 282 17.85 4.58 -9.38
N GLU A 283 17.70 5.19 -8.20
CA GLU A 283 18.72 6.01 -7.57
C GLU A 283 19.42 5.32 -6.40
N ARG A 284 20.67 5.73 -6.19
CA ARG A 284 21.48 5.32 -5.05
C ARG A 284 22.27 6.48 -4.47
N ILE A 285 22.60 6.34 -3.20
CA ILE A 285 23.54 7.22 -2.51
C ILE A 285 24.47 6.40 -1.63
N ARG A 286 25.72 6.84 -1.55
CA ARG A 286 26.70 6.28 -0.61
C ARG A 286 27.00 7.30 0.47
N LEU A 287 26.62 6.99 1.71
CA LEU A 287 26.93 7.80 2.89
C LEU A 287 28.33 7.42 3.39
N SER A 288 29.11 8.45 3.69
CA SER A 288 30.47 8.32 4.22
C SER A 288 30.66 9.23 5.44
N GLU A 289 31.55 8.81 6.33
CA GLU A 289 31.86 9.54 7.56
C GLU A 289 32.48 10.90 7.23
N GLY A 290 31.88 11.98 7.71
CA GLY A 290 32.37 13.35 7.51
C GLY A 290 32.16 13.96 6.11
N GLY A 291 31.46 13.28 5.20
CA GLY A 291 31.10 13.83 3.89
C GLY A 291 29.97 14.87 4.00
N SER A 292 30.22 16.12 3.59
CA SER A 292 29.20 17.18 3.64
C SER A 292 28.28 17.21 2.42
N THR A 293 28.62 16.52 1.34
CA THR A 293 27.83 16.53 0.08
C THR A 293 27.26 15.15 -0.21
N LEU A 294 25.94 15.08 -0.19
CA LEU A 294 25.15 13.94 -0.62
C LEU A 294 25.11 13.89 -2.15
N ILE A 295 25.76 12.91 -2.77
CA ILE A 295 25.80 12.74 -4.23
C ILE A 295 24.90 11.57 -4.61
N VAL A 296 23.77 11.89 -5.23
CA VAL A 296 22.85 10.91 -5.82
C VAL A 296 23.40 10.43 -7.16
N LYS A 297 23.40 9.12 -7.37
CA LYS A 297 23.81 8.48 -8.63
C LYS A 297 22.72 7.52 -9.10
N LYS A 298 22.71 7.20 -10.39
CA LYS A 298 21.89 6.10 -10.89
C LYS A 298 22.44 4.74 -10.43
N ILE A 299 21.54 3.79 -10.20
CA ILE A 299 21.84 2.37 -10.12
C ILE A 299 22.26 1.92 -11.51
N SER A 300 23.28 1.08 -11.60
CA SER A 300 23.76 0.54 -12.87
C SER A 300 22.95 -0.69 -13.26
N ASP A 301 22.73 -0.88 -14.57
CA ASP A 301 21.81 -1.90 -15.10
C ASP A 301 22.20 -3.33 -14.68
N ASP A 302 23.50 -3.62 -14.54
CA ASP A 302 24.05 -4.89 -14.06
C ASP A 302 23.56 -5.24 -12.65
N GLN A 303 23.24 -4.25 -11.82
CA GLN A 303 22.76 -4.51 -10.46
C GLN A 303 21.30 -4.97 -10.45
N TYR A 304 20.52 -4.69 -11.49
CA TYR A 304 19.17 -5.26 -11.64
C TYR A 304 19.26 -6.77 -11.94
N GLU A 305 20.39 -7.28 -12.42
CA GLU A 305 20.59 -8.72 -12.64
C GLU A 305 21.01 -9.47 -11.37
N ASP A 306 21.28 -8.78 -10.26
CA ASP A 306 21.60 -9.43 -8.98
C ASP A 306 20.43 -10.31 -8.52
N ALA A 307 20.71 -11.60 -8.29
CA ALA A 307 19.75 -12.58 -7.85
C ALA A 307 19.03 -12.17 -6.55
N TRP A 308 19.73 -11.50 -5.62
CA TRP A 308 19.15 -10.97 -4.40
C TRP A 308 18.09 -9.90 -4.68
N VAL A 309 18.39 -8.99 -5.61
CA VAL A 309 17.48 -7.89 -5.98
C VAL A 309 16.25 -8.45 -6.68
N GLN A 310 16.43 -9.28 -7.71
CA GLN A 310 15.34 -9.91 -8.46
C GLN A 310 14.41 -10.74 -7.56
N GLN A 311 15.00 -11.51 -6.64
CA GLN A 311 14.24 -12.32 -5.69
C GLN A 311 13.39 -11.44 -4.75
N ASN A 312 13.93 -10.33 -4.26
CA ASN A 312 13.19 -9.45 -3.37
C ASN A 312 12.13 -8.63 -4.10
N LEU A 313 12.40 -8.08 -5.29
CA LEU A 313 11.39 -7.39 -6.10
C LEU A 313 10.21 -8.30 -6.42
N LYS A 314 10.48 -9.56 -6.80
CA LYS A 314 9.42 -10.55 -7.04
C LYS A 314 8.63 -10.87 -5.76
N ARG A 315 9.31 -11.03 -4.63
CA ARG A 315 8.65 -11.24 -3.33
C ARG A 315 7.81 -10.05 -2.92
N ASP A 316 8.28 -8.83 -3.19
CA ASP A 316 7.58 -7.59 -2.87
C ASP A 316 6.29 -7.44 -3.67
N ALA A 317 6.34 -7.73 -4.97
CA ALA A 317 5.16 -7.72 -5.83
C ALA A 317 4.10 -8.72 -5.36
N VAL A 318 4.52 -9.96 -5.02
CA VAL A 318 3.61 -10.99 -4.50
C VAL A 318 3.06 -10.60 -3.14
N HIS A 319 3.91 -10.09 -2.24
CA HIS A 319 3.51 -9.65 -0.90
C HIS A 319 2.50 -8.51 -0.98
N ARG A 320 2.78 -7.46 -1.75
CA ARG A 320 1.87 -6.31 -1.93
C ARG A 320 0.50 -6.75 -2.43
N ARG A 321 0.45 -7.59 -3.48
CA ARG A 321 -0.82 -8.14 -4.02
C ARG A 321 -1.55 -8.97 -2.95
N SER A 322 -0.84 -9.82 -2.22
CA SER A 322 -1.42 -10.62 -1.14
C SER A 322 -2.00 -9.76 -0.01
N ILE A 323 -1.30 -8.68 0.37
CA ILE A 323 -1.76 -7.75 1.41
C ILE A 323 -2.97 -6.96 0.92
N ALA A 324 -2.95 -6.43 -0.31
CA ALA A 324 -4.08 -5.72 -0.89
C ALA A 324 -5.35 -6.61 -0.91
N GLN A 325 -5.23 -7.87 -1.35
CA GLN A 325 -6.33 -8.82 -1.34
C GLN A 325 -6.84 -9.10 0.09
N LEU A 326 -5.93 -9.38 1.03
CA LEU A 326 -6.29 -9.68 2.41
C LEU A 326 -6.90 -8.45 3.13
N GLN A 327 -6.47 -7.23 2.82
CA GLN A 327 -7.09 -5.99 3.29
C GLN A 327 -8.51 -5.85 2.73
N GLN A 328 -8.71 -6.11 1.44
CA GLN A 328 -10.04 -6.11 0.82
C GLN A 328 -10.98 -7.14 1.45
N GLU A 329 -10.52 -8.39 1.62
CA GLU A 329 -11.29 -9.46 2.26
C GLU A 329 -11.66 -9.13 3.71
N ARG A 330 -10.72 -8.57 4.49
CA ARG A 330 -10.97 -8.13 5.86
C ARG A 330 -12.02 -7.03 5.92
N ARG A 331 -11.95 -6.03 5.03
CA ARG A 331 -12.95 -4.95 4.95
C ARG A 331 -14.32 -5.48 4.53
N ALA A 332 -14.37 -6.32 3.50
CA ALA A 332 -15.61 -6.94 3.04
C ALA A 332 -16.28 -7.77 4.14
N ALA A 333 -15.51 -8.54 4.91
CA ALA A 333 -16.02 -9.33 6.04
C ALA A 333 -16.59 -8.46 7.18
N ARG A 334 -16.12 -7.21 7.34
CA ARG A 334 -16.59 -6.26 8.37
C ARG A 334 -17.84 -5.48 7.97
N ALA A 335 -18.16 -5.41 6.69
CA ALA A 335 -19.26 -4.61 6.13
C ALA A 335 -20.63 -4.85 6.79
N GLY A 336 -20.89 -6.09 7.21
CA GLY A 336 -22.16 -6.49 7.81
C GLY A 336 -23.32 -6.34 6.83
N ILE A 337 -24.37 -5.60 7.22
CA ILE A 337 -25.54 -5.39 6.35
C ILE A 337 -25.20 -4.35 5.28
N LEU A 338 -25.27 -4.77 4.01
CA LEU A 338 -24.97 -3.96 2.82
C LEU A 338 -26.12 -3.03 2.41
N PRO A 339 -25.83 -1.93 1.66
CA PRO A 339 -26.85 -1.03 1.11
C PRO A 339 -27.95 -1.69 0.27
N THR A 340 -27.62 -2.80 -0.39
CA THR A 340 -28.54 -3.59 -1.22
C THR A 340 -29.53 -4.43 -0.39
N SER A 341 -29.31 -4.56 0.92
CA SER A 341 -30.16 -5.33 1.82
C SER A 341 -31.42 -4.59 2.25
N ILE A 342 -32.54 -5.31 2.35
CA ILE A 342 -33.84 -4.80 2.85
C ILE A 342 -33.72 -4.26 4.30
N LEU A 343 -32.77 -4.76 5.08
CA LEU A 343 -32.56 -4.35 6.47
C LEU A 343 -31.63 -3.14 6.61
N TYR A 344 -31.05 -2.63 5.52
CA TYR A 344 -30.13 -1.50 5.55
C TYR A 344 -30.73 -0.21 6.17
N PRO A 345 -32.00 0.18 5.89
CA PRO A 345 -32.61 1.32 6.57
C PRO A 345 -32.64 1.16 8.10
N ALA A 346 -32.81 -0.07 8.60
CA ALA A 346 -32.78 -0.34 10.04
C ALA A 346 -31.37 -0.16 10.62
N LYS A 347 -30.31 -0.58 9.90
CA LYS A 347 -28.91 -0.30 10.26
C LYS A 347 -28.66 1.20 10.39
N ARG A 348 -29.06 1.99 9.39
CA ARG A 348 -28.90 3.47 9.40
C ARG A 348 -29.64 4.15 10.55
N ILE A 349 -30.81 3.64 10.94
CA ILE A 349 -31.53 4.14 12.13
C ILE A 349 -30.78 3.79 13.41
N ALA A 350 -30.29 2.56 13.53
CA ALA A 350 -29.55 2.11 14.70
C ALA A 350 -28.28 2.95 14.94
N GLU A 351 -27.52 3.24 13.88
CA GLU A 351 -26.32 4.10 13.93
C GLU A 351 -26.64 5.52 14.42
N LYS A 352 -27.70 6.14 13.90
CA LYS A 352 -28.13 7.47 14.35
C LYS A 352 -28.53 7.48 15.83
N VAL A 353 -29.20 6.42 16.29
CA VAL A 353 -29.57 6.25 17.70
C VAL A 353 -28.32 6.03 18.55
N ASP A 354 -27.33 5.26 18.09
CA ASP A 354 -26.07 5.03 18.81
C ASP A 354 -25.30 6.35 19.03
N VAL A 355 -25.15 7.15 17.97
CA VAL A 355 -24.51 8.49 18.07
C VAL A 355 -25.30 9.43 18.98
N LEU A 356 -26.64 9.39 18.93
CA LEU A 356 -27.50 10.23 19.78
C LEU A 356 -27.40 9.86 21.26
N LEU A 357 -27.27 8.57 21.57
CA LEU A 357 -27.15 8.04 22.93
C LEU A 357 -25.72 8.09 23.49
N THR A 358 -24.72 8.32 22.65
CA THR A 358 -23.32 8.49 23.08
C THR A 358 -23.13 9.85 23.75
N PHE A 359 -22.49 9.88 24.93
CA PHE A 359 -22.25 11.12 25.68
C PHE A 359 -20.84 11.66 25.40
N GLY A 360 -20.71 12.98 25.25
CA GLY A 360 -19.44 13.68 24.98
C GLY A 360 -19.21 14.00 23.50
N GLY A 361 -18.55 15.13 23.22
CA GLY A 361 -18.24 15.58 21.85
C GLY A 361 -17.27 14.63 21.14
N GLY A 362 -16.13 14.33 21.76
CA GLY A 362 -15.12 13.41 21.23
C GLY A 362 -15.66 11.99 20.99
N ALA A 363 -16.40 11.42 21.94
CA ALA A 363 -16.98 10.07 21.77
C ALA A 363 -18.01 10.01 20.63
N LYS A 364 -18.82 11.08 20.44
CA LYS A 364 -19.71 11.19 19.28
C LYS A 364 -18.95 11.32 17.97
N ALA A 365 -17.87 12.09 17.95
CA ALA A 365 -17.01 12.22 16.78
C ALA A 365 -16.40 10.85 16.42
N GLN A 366 -15.82 10.14 17.39
CA GLN A 366 -15.29 8.79 17.20
C GLN A 366 -16.35 7.85 16.62
N LYS A 367 -17.56 7.82 17.19
CA LYS A 367 -18.66 6.99 16.67
C LYS A 367 -19.06 7.32 15.23
N ARG A 368 -19.02 8.59 14.85
CA ARG A 368 -19.27 9.01 13.47
C ARG A 368 -18.14 8.58 12.54
N LEU A 369 -16.88 8.65 12.98
CA LEU A 369 -15.72 8.14 12.25
C LEU A 369 -15.81 6.61 12.07
N ASP A 370 -16.20 5.88 13.12
CA ASP A 370 -16.44 4.43 13.05
C ASP A 370 -17.53 4.10 12.00
N HIS A 371 -18.61 4.88 11.95
CA HIS A 371 -19.67 4.71 10.94
C HIS A 371 -19.27 5.15 9.53
N ALA A 372 -18.36 6.12 9.40
CA ALA A 372 -17.77 6.52 8.14
C ALA A 372 -16.89 5.37 7.60
N SER A 373 -15.98 4.86 8.42
CA SER A 373 -15.14 3.71 8.09
C SER A 373 -15.98 2.46 7.76
N ALA A 374 -17.11 2.23 8.44
CA ALA A 374 -18.05 1.17 8.06
C ALA A 374 -18.64 1.34 6.64
N ARG A 375 -18.68 2.56 6.08
CA ARG A 375 -19.03 2.75 4.67
C ARG A 375 -17.92 2.24 3.74
N LEU A 376 -16.65 2.42 4.09
CA LEU A 376 -15.55 1.85 3.30
C LEU A 376 -15.60 0.32 3.34
N ASP A 377 -15.95 -0.26 4.48
CA ASP A 377 -16.19 -1.70 4.60
C ASP A 377 -17.35 -2.15 3.68
N GLU A 378 -18.47 -1.42 3.67
CA GLU A 378 -19.60 -1.65 2.74
C GLU A 378 -19.19 -1.54 1.27
N ALA A 379 -18.38 -0.55 0.91
CA ALA A 379 -17.84 -0.38 -0.43
C ALA A 379 -16.96 -1.57 -0.85
N ALA A 380 -16.08 -2.04 0.05
CA ALA A 380 -15.23 -3.20 -0.20
C ALA A 380 -16.04 -4.47 -0.45
N ALA A 381 -17.12 -4.68 0.30
CA ALA A 381 -18.02 -5.81 0.08
C ALA A 381 -18.77 -5.72 -1.27
N LEU A 382 -19.23 -4.53 -1.67
CA LEU A 382 -19.88 -4.35 -2.97
C LEU A 382 -18.91 -4.54 -4.13
N LEU A 383 -17.65 -4.12 -3.98
CA LEU A 383 -16.58 -4.41 -4.95
C LEU A 383 -16.34 -5.91 -5.07
N ALA A 384 -16.28 -6.63 -3.95
CA ALA A 384 -16.14 -8.09 -3.95
C ALA A 384 -17.34 -8.82 -4.59
N ASP A 385 -18.54 -8.25 -4.51
CA ASP A 385 -19.75 -8.75 -5.18
C ASP A 385 -19.85 -8.32 -6.67
N GLY A 386 -18.95 -7.46 -7.15
CA GLY A 386 -18.91 -6.95 -8.53
C GLY A 386 -19.95 -5.87 -8.86
N ASP A 387 -20.60 -5.27 -7.86
CA ASP A 387 -21.65 -4.25 -8.05
C ASP A 387 -21.07 -2.83 -8.08
N MET A 388 -20.30 -2.52 -9.13
CA MET A 388 -19.56 -1.25 -9.27
C MET A 388 -20.44 0.01 -9.18
N GLU A 389 -21.68 -0.07 -9.66
CA GLU A 389 -22.62 1.05 -9.59
C GLU A 389 -23.07 1.33 -8.15
N ALA A 390 -23.28 0.29 -7.35
CA ALA A 390 -23.68 0.44 -5.95
C ALA A 390 -22.55 0.95 -5.05
N VAL A 391 -21.27 0.79 -5.44
CA VAL A 391 -20.08 1.21 -4.67
C VAL A 391 -20.02 2.72 -4.45
N ARG A 392 -20.54 3.53 -5.39
CA ARG A 392 -20.51 5.00 -5.28
C ARG A 392 -21.26 5.51 -4.06
N ILE A 393 -22.37 4.86 -3.71
CA ILE A 393 -23.25 5.27 -2.61
C ILE A 393 -22.52 5.27 -1.24
N PRO A 394 -21.85 4.18 -0.82
CA PRO A 394 -21.09 4.20 0.43
C PRO A 394 -19.86 5.12 0.37
N LEU A 395 -19.16 5.24 -0.76
CA LEU A 395 -17.99 6.12 -0.87
C LEU A 395 -18.38 7.60 -0.71
N GLU A 396 -19.47 8.04 -1.33
CA GLU A 396 -20.03 9.39 -1.10
C GLU A 396 -20.45 9.57 0.36
N ALA A 397 -21.12 8.57 0.95
CA ALA A 397 -21.54 8.62 2.35
C ALA A 397 -20.36 8.66 3.33
N TYR A 398 -19.22 8.05 3.00
CA TYR A 398 -17.97 8.16 3.76
C TYR A 398 -17.46 9.60 3.77
N ARG A 399 -17.29 10.17 2.57
CA ARG A 399 -16.83 11.54 2.37
C ARG A 399 -17.71 12.55 3.12
N ASP A 400 -19.03 12.45 2.95
CA ASP A 400 -20.00 13.32 3.64
C ASP A 400 -19.91 13.20 5.16
N SER A 401 -19.69 11.98 5.67
CA SER A 401 -19.57 11.73 7.11
C SER A 401 -18.30 12.35 7.68
N LEU A 402 -17.17 12.24 6.98
CA LEU A 402 -15.91 12.89 7.38
C LEU A 402 -16.04 14.41 7.39
N LEU A 403 -16.57 15.00 6.31
CA LEU A 403 -16.78 16.44 6.22
C LEU A 403 -17.73 16.96 7.30
N ALA A 404 -18.80 16.22 7.61
CA ALA A 404 -19.73 16.58 8.67
C ALA A 404 -19.07 16.55 10.07
N VAL A 405 -18.12 15.64 10.30
CA VAL A 405 -17.34 15.62 11.57
C VAL A 405 -16.34 16.77 11.60
N ALA A 406 -15.65 17.04 10.48
CA ALA A 406 -14.62 18.07 10.39
C ALA A 406 -15.19 19.49 10.47
N THR A 407 -16.33 19.76 9.83
CA THR A 407 -16.99 21.08 9.86
C THR A 407 -17.78 21.34 11.14
N GLY A 408 -18.26 20.27 11.80
CA GLY A 408 -19.08 20.36 13.00
C GLY A 408 -18.29 20.60 14.30
N SER A 409 -16.95 20.51 14.27
CA SER A 409 -16.12 20.59 15.46
C SER A 409 -14.86 21.45 15.25
N GLY A 410 -14.74 22.52 16.03
CA GLY A 410 -13.51 23.31 16.14
C GLY A 410 -12.55 22.81 17.22
N ASP A 411 -12.82 21.66 17.82
CA ASP A 411 -12.02 21.05 18.91
C ASP A 411 -10.80 20.30 18.33
N ASP A 412 -9.60 20.63 18.82
CA ASP A 412 -8.34 20.01 18.42
C ASP A 412 -8.36 18.48 18.65
N LEU A 413 -9.07 18.02 19.68
CA LEU A 413 -9.23 16.58 19.93
C LEU A 413 -9.93 15.89 18.76
N VAL A 414 -10.98 16.51 18.19
CA VAL A 414 -11.72 15.91 17.07
C VAL A 414 -10.86 15.94 15.80
N GLN A 415 -10.05 16.97 15.60
CA GLN A 415 -9.11 17.03 14.48
C GLN A 415 -8.06 15.91 14.57
N ASN A 416 -7.51 15.67 15.76
CA ASN A 416 -6.59 14.55 15.98
C ASN A 416 -7.25 13.20 15.72
N LEU A 417 -8.52 13.01 16.12
CA LEU A 417 -9.27 11.78 15.81
C LEU A 417 -9.51 11.61 14.30
N ILE A 418 -9.82 12.68 13.58
CA ILE A 418 -9.96 12.63 12.11
C ILE A 418 -8.62 12.25 11.47
N GLN A 419 -7.51 12.89 11.88
CA GLN A 419 -6.18 12.59 11.36
C GLN A 419 -5.79 11.14 11.64
N GLN A 420 -6.02 10.65 12.86
CA GLN A 420 -5.77 9.25 13.22
C GLN A 420 -6.62 8.30 12.39
N SER A 421 -7.91 8.60 12.21
CA SER A 421 -8.79 7.79 11.37
C SER A 421 -8.33 7.77 9.92
N LEU A 422 -7.98 8.92 9.33
CA LEU A 422 -7.50 9.01 7.95
C LEU A 422 -6.16 8.27 7.77
N ALA A 423 -5.26 8.38 8.74
CA ALA A 423 -4.02 7.62 8.75
C ALA A 423 -4.32 6.10 8.74
N LEU A 424 -5.13 5.61 9.66
CA LEU A 424 -5.51 4.19 9.69
C LEU A 424 -6.14 3.72 8.36
N GLU A 425 -7.07 4.48 7.80
CA GLU A 425 -7.71 4.10 6.53
C GLU A 425 -6.72 4.12 5.35
N ALA A 426 -5.82 5.11 5.30
CA ALA A 426 -4.80 5.19 4.27
C ALA A 426 -3.77 4.05 4.39
N GLY A 427 -3.42 3.63 5.60
CA GLY A 427 -2.57 2.45 5.84
C GLY A 427 -3.25 1.16 5.35
N ASP A 428 -4.52 0.96 5.70
CA ASP A 428 -5.35 -0.18 5.27
C ASP A 428 -5.68 -0.19 3.75
N SER A 429 -5.16 0.75 2.97
CA SER A 429 -5.35 0.83 1.50
C SER A 429 -4.05 1.16 0.74
N ALA A 430 -2.92 1.26 1.43
CA ALA A 430 -1.65 1.70 0.84
C ALA A 430 -1.06 0.67 -0.14
N ALA A 431 -1.24 -0.63 0.15
CA ALA A 431 -0.79 -1.72 -0.71
C ALA A 431 -1.58 -1.83 -2.03
N VAL A 432 -2.75 -1.20 -2.11
CA VAL A 432 -3.65 -1.24 -3.27
C VAL A 432 -3.07 -0.41 -4.42
N LEU A 433 -2.98 -1.04 -5.60
CA LEU A 433 -2.52 -0.44 -6.84
C LEU A 433 -3.71 -0.07 -7.76
N PRO A 434 -3.54 0.80 -8.76
CA PRO A 434 -4.65 1.23 -9.62
C PRO A 434 -5.33 0.14 -10.44
N GLY A 435 -4.64 -0.99 -10.68
CA GLY A 435 -5.23 -2.16 -11.34
C GLY A 435 -6.13 -3.00 -10.43
N ASP A 436 -6.13 -2.77 -9.12
CA ASP A 436 -6.93 -3.52 -8.17
C ASP A 436 -8.33 -2.89 -8.02
N ASP A 437 -9.39 -3.72 -7.93
CA ASP A 437 -10.77 -3.24 -7.72
C ASP A 437 -10.91 -2.33 -6.49
N ALA A 438 -10.12 -2.61 -5.45
CA ALA A 438 -10.09 -1.84 -4.21
C ALA A 438 -9.53 -0.42 -4.38
N TYR A 439 -8.94 -0.06 -5.52
CA TYR A 439 -8.33 1.25 -5.74
C TYR A 439 -9.33 2.41 -5.61
N LEU A 440 -10.62 2.16 -5.93
CA LEU A 440 -11.68 3.15 -5.73
C LEU A 440 -11.82 3.58 -4.25
N ILE A 441 -11.53 2.67 -3.31
CA ILE A 441 -11.51 2.98 -1.88
C ILE A 441 -10.31 3.88 -1.55
N LYS A 442 -9.11 3.51 -2.04
CA LYS A 442 -7.88 4.32 -1.84
C LYS A 442 -8.09 5.74 -2.38
N LYS A 443 -8.62 5.88 -3.59
CA LYS A 443 -8.95 7.17 -4.21
C LYS A 443 -9.93 7.97 -3.35
N ALA A 444 -11.02 7.36 -2.88
CA ALA A 444 -12.01 8.04 -2.03
C ALA A 444 -11.43 8.49 -0.68
N ILE A 445 -10.50 7.71 -0.08
CA ILE A 445 -9.80 8.09 1.15
C ILE A 445 -8.91 9.31 0.90
N LEU A 446 -8.13 9.29 -0.18
CA LEU A 446 -7.25 10.40 -0.55
C LEU A 446 -8.06 11.67 -0.84
N GLU A 447 -9.08 11.60 -1.69
CA GLU A 447 -9.95 12.75 -2.00
C GLU A 447 -10.64 13.31 -0.76
N ALA A 448 -11.20 12.45 0.10
CA ALA A 448 -11.82 12.90 1.34
C ALA A 448 -10.80 13.55 2.28
N SER A 449 -9.54 13.07 2.31
CA SER A 449 -8.49 13.65 3.16
C SER A 449 -8.09 15.06 2.75
N ALA A 450 -8.06 15.37 1.46
CA ALA A 450 -7.76 16.71 0.94
C ALA A 450 -8.88 17.74 1.21
N GLU A 451 -10.11 17.27 1.38
CA GLU A 451 -11.26 18.15 1.64
C GLU A 451 -11.47 18.46 3.13
N VAL A 452 -10.79 17.73 4.03
CA VAL A 452 -10.86 17.99 5.47
C VAL A 452 -10.18 19.34 5.78
N PRO A 453 -10.89 20.31 6.38
CA PRO A 453 -10.30 21.59 6.76
C PRO A 453 -9.14 21.41 7.75
N LYS A 454 -8.02 22.08 7.50
CA LYS A 454 -6.78 21.96 8.31
C LYS A 454 -6.19 20.54 8.35
N GLY A 455 -6.50 19.71 7.36
CA GLY A 455 -5.84 18.41 7.16
C GLY A 455 -4.33 18.57 6.89
N THR A 456 -3.59 17.50 7.16
CA THR A 456 -2.15 17.40 6.81
C THR A 456 -1.93 17.09 5.33
N VAL A 457 -2.96 16.64 4.62
CA VAL A 457 -2.92 16.28 3.21
C VAL A 457 -3.57 17.40 2.41
N THR A 458 -2.86 17.94 1.43
CA THR A 458 -3.37 18.97 0.51
C THR A 458 -3.96 18.34 -0.75
N ALA A 459 -4.74 19.12 -1.51
CA ALA A 459 -5.24 18.66 -2.81
C ALA A 459 -4.10 18.34 -3.80
N ALA A 460 -3.00 19.10 -3.75
CA ALA A 460 -1.80 18.84 -4.53
C ALA A 460 -1.16 17.50 -4.14
N ASP A 461 -1.12 17.15 -2.85
CA ASP A 461 -0.59 15.85 -2.41
C ASP A 461 -1.39 14.67 -2.99
N VAL A 462 -2.72 14.79 -3.00
CA VAL A 462 -3.60 13.77 -3.56
C VAL A 462 -3.41 13.66 -5.07
N GLU A 463 -3.40 14.79 -5.78
CA GLU A 463 -3.16 14.81 -7.22
C GLU A 463 -1.81 14.18 -7.57
N GLY A 464 -0.75 14.51 -6.81
CA GLY A 464 0.57 13.92 -6.99
C GLY A 464 0.61 12.40 -6.77
N VAL A 465 -0.05 11.89 -5.72
CA VAL A 465 -0.12 10.44 -5.47
C VAL A 465 -0.91 9.74 -6.57
N LEU A 466 -2.07 10.26 -6.96
CA LEU A 466 -2.88 9.69 -8.04
C LEU A 466 -2.13 9.72 -9.37
N LEU A 467 -1.35 10.76 -9.64
CA LEU A 467 -0.53 10.88 -10.83
C LEU A 467 0.55 9.80 -10.88
N VAL A 468 1.34 9.66 -9.80
CA VAL A 468 2.39 8.63 -9.68
C VAL A 468 1.79 7.23 -9.82
N ASP A 469 0.69 6.95 -9.11
CA ASP A 469 0.00 5.67 -9.19
C ASP A 469 -0.48 5.40 -10.63
N THR A 470 -1.05 6.38 -11.32
CA THR A 470 -1.53 6.23 -12.71
C THR A 470 -0.39 5.95 -13.69
N ILE A 471 0.77 6.61 -13.55
CA ILE A 471 1.94 6.35 -14.40
C ILE A 471 2.49 4.93 -14.13
N ALA A 472 2.56 4.52 -12.85
CA ALA A 472 3.00 3.17 -12.49
C ALA A 472 2.05 2.10 -13.06
N ALA A 473 0.74 2.34 -13.05
CA ALA A 473 -0.24 1.44 -13.65
C ALA A 473 -0.13 1.36 -15.18
N LEU A 474 0.19 2.48 -15.84
CA LEU A 474 0.47 2.50 -17.28
C LEU A 474 1.70 1.66 -17.63
N LEU A 475 2.79 1.79 -16.86
CA LEU A 475 3.98 0.97 -17.00
C LEU A 475 3.66 -0.52 -16.84
N GLN A 476 2.95 -0.88 -15.77
CA GLN A 476 2.55 -2.27 -15.54
C GLN A 476 1.67 -2.81 -16.68
N LYS A 477 0.73 -2.01 -17.18
CA LYS A 477 -0.14 -2.41 -18.29
C LYS A 477 0.64 -2.59 -19.59
N LEU A 478 1.62 -1.72 -19.86
CA LEU A 478 2.52 -1.85 -21.00
C LEU A 478 3.34 -3.14 -20.94
N ASP A 479 3.83 -3.52 -19.75
CA ASP A 479 4.56 -4.77 -19.53
C ASP A 479 3.67 -6.03 -19.67
N GLU A 480 2.43 -5.99 -19.17
CA GLU A 480 1.53 -7.16 -19.11
C GLU A 480 0.70 -7.36 -20.40
N GLU A 481 0.17 -6.28 -20.98
CA GLU A 481 -0.80 -6.31 -22.09
C GLU A 481 -0.28 -5.65 -23.39
N GLY A 482 0.93 -5.09 -23.36
CA GLY A 482 1.49 -4.33 -24.47
C GLY A 482 0.76 -3.00 -24.65
N THR A 483 0.49 -2.63 -25.89
CA THR A 483 0.03 -1.27 -26.22
C THR A 483 -1.49 -1.09 -26.21
N TYR A 484 -2.24 -2.16 -25.94
CA TYR A 484 -3.70 -2.18 -26.03
C TYR A 484 -4.36 -1.28 -24.97
N GLY A 485 -5.11 -0.27 -25.42
CA GLY A 485 -5.84 0.64 -24.53
C GLY A 485 -4.95 1.55 -23.69
N LEU A 486 -3.70 1.82 -24.12
CA LEU A 486 -2.83 2.84 -23.52
C LEU A 486 -3.27 4.25 -23.89
N GLU A 487 -3.79 4.47 -25.10
CA GLU A 487 -4.20 5.80 -25.58
C GLU A 487 -5.29 6.45 -24.71
N GLU A 488 -6.27 5.67 -24.25
CA GLU A 488 -7.35 6.15 -23.39
C GLU A 488 -6.80 6.64 -22.05
N ILE A 489 -5.98 5.81 -21.39
CA ILE A 489 -5.37 6.13 -20.09
C ILE A 489 -4.35 7.28 -20.22
N TRP A 490 -3.59 7.31 -21.31
CA TRP A 490 -2.65 8.41 -21.58
C TRP A 490 -3.37 9.73 -21.82
N THR A 491 -4.50 9.73 -22.54
CA THR A 491 -5.28 10.95 -22.78
C THR A 491 -5.73 11.55 -21.44
N ASP A 492 -6.24 10.72 -20.54
CA ASP A 492 -6.63 11.15 -19.19
C ASP A 492 -5.42 11.65 -18.38
N LEU A 493 -4.29 10.92 -18.41
CA LEU A 493 -3.07 11.30 -17.71
C LEU A 493 -2.50 12.64 -18.21
N SER A 494 -2.48 12.85 -19.53
CA SER A 494 -1.86 14.01 -20.18
C SER A 494 -2.46 15.34 -19.72
N ALA A 495 -3.74 15.36 -19.35
CA ALA A 495 -4.41 16.52 -18.78
C ALA A 495 -3.80 16.95 -17.42
N HIS A 496 -3.25 16.00 -16.66
CA HIS A 496 -2.66 16.21 -15.34
C HIS A 496 -1.13 16.42 -15.37
N LEU A 497 -0.45 16.13 -16.49
CA LEU A 497 1.01 16.28 -16.62
C LEU A 497 1.49 17.73 -16.58
N THR A 498 0.62 18.70 -16.91
CA THR A 498 0.96 20.13 -16.89
C THR A 498 1.47 20.60 -15.52
N VAL A 499 1.02 19.95 -14.44
CA VAL A 499 1.40 20.23 -13.06
C VAL A 499 2.88 19.87 -12.78
N LEU A 500 3.47 18.94 -13.54
CA LEU A 500 4.88 18.56 -13.39
C LEU A 500 5.85 19.58 -14.01
N SER A 501 5.39 20.35 -14.99
CA SER A 501 6.19 21.35 -15.71
C SER A 501 6.11 22.73 -15.06
N ASP A 502 5.09 23.00 -14.25
CA ASP A 502 4.95 24.25 -13.51
C ASP A 502 5.84 24.27 -12.26
N GLU A 503 6.89 25.10 -12.26
CA GLU A 503 7.75 25.29 -11.08
C GLU A 503 6.99 25.87 -9.88
N GLY A 504 5.90 26.60 -10.12
CA GLY A 504 5.01 27.18 -9.11
C GLY A 504 3.97 26.22 -8.54
N SER A 505 3.96 24.95 -8.98
CA SER A 505 3.04 23.94 -8.45
C SER A 505 3.30 23.64 -6.97
N ASP A 506 2.21 23.48 -6.20
CA ASP A 506 2.22 23.05 -4.80
C ASP A 506 2.60 21.56 -4.63
N LEU A 507 2.86 20.83 -5.72
CA LEU A 507 3.34 19.45 -5.67
C LEU A 507 4.66 19.34 -4.90
N ARG A 508 4.70 18.42 -3.94
CA ARG A 508 5.89 18.10 -3.17
C ARG A 508 7.07 17.70 -4.10
N PRO A 509 8.29 18.21 -3.85
CA PRO A 509 9.45 17.97 -4.72
C PRO A 509 9.73 16.48 -4.96
N GLU A 510 9.56 15.65 -3.93
CA GLU A 510 9.80 14.21 -4.02
C GLU A 510 8.81 13.51 -4.95
N VAL A 511 7.54 13.88 -4.91
CA VAL A 511 6.49 13.32 -5.77
C VAL A 511 6.72 13.75 -7.22
N ARG A 512 7.09 15.02 -7.42
CA ARG A 512 7.43 15.56 -8.74
C ARG A 512 8.62 14.82 -9.37
N LYS A 513 9.65 14.54 -8.55
CA LYS A 513 10.83 13.79 -8.99
C LYS A 513 10.48 12.36 -9.38
N GLU A 514 9.67 11.68 -8.56
CA GLU A 514 9.21 10.31 -8.79
C GLU A 514 8.38 10.21 -10.08
N ALA A 515 7.39 11.09 -10.25
CA ALA A 515 6.56 11.13 -11.45
C ALA A 515 7.39 11.35 -12.73
N ARG A 516 8.39 12.25 -12.69
CA ARG A 516 9.28 12.48 -13.84
C ARG A 516 10.14 11.25 -14.17
N VAL A 517 10.65 10.55 -13.16
CA VAL A 517 11.42 9.33 -13.38
C VAL A 517 10.55 8.24 -14.00
N LEU A 518 9.36 7.99 -13.46
CA LEU A 518 8.42 7.02 -14.01
C LEU A 518 7.95 7.38 -15.42
N LEU A 519 7.74 8.66 -15.73
CA LEU A 519 7.43 9.10 -17.09
C LEU A 519 8.59 8.88 -18.05
N SER A 520 9.82 9.11 -17.60
CA SER A 520 11.01 8.87 -18.42
C SER A 520 11.21 7.38 -18.70
N GLU A 521 10.87 6.52 -17.74
CA GLU A 521 10.87 5.07 -17.89
C GLU A 521 9.76 4.62 -18.85
N PHE A 522 8.54 5.13 -18.66
CA PHE A 522 7.41 4.88 -19.56
C PHE A 522 7.76 5.29 -20.99
N ALA A 523 8.38 6.46 -21.17
CA ALA A 523 8.84 6.94 -22.45
C ALA A 523 9.86 6.02 -23.11
N PHE A 524 10.82 5.54 -22.32
CA PHE A 524 11.84 4.64 -22.80
C PHE A 524 11.25 3.29 -23.26
N VAL A 525 10.43 2.66 -22.40
CA VAL A 525 9.80 1.36 -22.71
C VAL A 525 8.86 1.50 -23.91
N LEU A 526 8.07 2.56 -23.98
CA LEU A 526 7.12 2.76 -25.08
C LEU A 526 7.83 2.93 -26.44
N LEU A 527 9.00 3.58 -26.49
CA LEU A 527 9.78 3.69 -27.73
C LEU A 527 10.34 2.34 -28.18
N GLU A 528 10.81 1.51 -27.24
CA GLU A 528 11.29 0.17 -27.55
C GLU A 528 10.17 -0.68 -28.17
N TYR A 529 8.95 -0.60 -27.63
CA TYR A 529 7.76 -1.22 -28.23
C TYR A 529 7.33 -0.57 -29.56
N GLY A 530 7.51 0.73 -29.71
CA GLY A 530 7.22 1.49 -30.93
C GLY A 530 7.99 0.98 -32.15
N GLU A 531 9.23 0.54 -31.95
CA GLU A 531 10.07 -0.05 -33.00
C GLU A 531 9.59 -1.44 -33.44
N SER A 532 8.89 -2.18 -32.57
CA SER A 532 8.51 -3.58 -32.80
C SER A 532 7.02 -3.82 -33.13
N GLU A 533 6.08 -3.06 -32.54
CA GLU A 533 4.64 -3.41 -32.52
C GLU A 533 3.70 -2.34 -33.11
N GLY A 534 4.22 -1.25 -33.70
CA GLY A 534 3.38 -0.28 -34.42
C GLY A 534 2.52 0.60 -33.50
N VAL A 535 3.15 1.18 -32.47
CA VAL A 535 2.55 2.18 -31.57
C VAL A 535 2.11 3.43 -32.34
N ASP A 536 1.04 4.09 -31.91
CA ASP A 536 0.61 5.35 -32.52
C ASP A 536 1.74 6.40 -32.46
N SER A 537 2.14 6.87 -33.63
CA SER A 537 3.09 7.96 -33.83
C SER A 537 2.76 9.23 -33.04
N VAL A 538 1.48 9.52 -32.79
CA VAL A 538 1.07 10.69 -32.01
C VAL A 538 1.46 10.52 -30.54
N LEU A 539 1.20 9.34 -29.97
CA LEU A 539 1.57 9.02 -28.59
C LEU A 539 3.09 9.09 -28.41
N LEU A 540 3.86 8.49 -29.33
CA LEU A 540 5.33 8.54 -29.29
C LEU A 540 5.85 9.99 -29.27
N SER A 541 5.31 10.85 -30.15
CA SER A 541 5.73 12.25 -30.22
C SER A 541 5.45 13.06 -28.95
N GLN A 542 4.38 12.73 -28.20
CA GLN A 542 4.03 13.40 -26.95
C GLN A 542 4.92 12.95 -25.79
N VAL A 543 5.36 11.70 -25.83
CA VAL A 543 6.13 11.07 -24.77
C VAL A 543 7.63 11.35 -24.90
N GLU A 544 8.12 11.63 -26.12
CA GLU A 544 9.51 12.01 -26.41
C GLU A 544 10.04 13.17 -25.57
N GLU A 545 9.18 14.13 -25.16
CA GLU A 545 9.57 15.26 -24.30
C GLU A 545 10.09 14.81 -22.92
N TYR A 546 9.64 13.66 -22.44
CA TYR A 546 10.00 13.13 -21.12
C TYR A 546 11.20 12.20 -21.13
N LEU A 547 11.78 11.92 -22.28
CA LEU A 547 13.01 11.16 -22.34
C LEU A 547 14.11 11.89 -21.59
N PRO A 548 15.00 11.15 -20.89
CA PRO A 548 16.18 11.77 -20.33
C PRO A 548 16.89 12.50 -21.47
N PRO A 549 17.33 13.77 -21.26
CA PRO A 549 18.07 14.49 -22.29
C PRO A 549 19.18 13.54 -22.71
N GLN A 550 19.23 13.22 -24.01
CA GLN A 550 20.27 12.34 -24.55
C GLN A 550 21.56 12.90 -23.98
N THR A 551 22.16 12.15 -23.06
CA THR A 551 23.43 12.56 -22.48
C THR A 551 24.29 12.60 -23.72
N GLU A 552 24.64 13.80 -24.20
CA GLU A 552 25.47 13.97 -25.39
C GLU A 552 26.57 12.95 -25.19
N SER A 553 26.50 11.86 -25.96
CA SER A 553 27.45 10.75 -25.80
C SER A 553 28.76 11.46 -25.95
N VAL A 554 29.56 11.59 -24.87
CA VAL A 554 30.72 12.48 -24.90
C VAL A 554 31.48 12.08 -26.13
N GLY A 555 31.45 12.96 -27.14
CA GLY A 555 31.69 12.56 -28.51
C GLY A 555 33.00 11.81 -28.53
N VAL A 556 32.95 10.53 -28.88
CA VAL A 556 34.16 9.74 -29.01
C VAL A 556 35.04 10.52 -29.97
N LEU A 557 36.18 11.02 -29.49
CA LEU A 557 37.03 11.92 -30.26
C LEU A 557 37.35 11.22 -31.59
N SER A 558 37.25 11.97 -32.68
CA SER A 558 37.69 11.50 -33.99
C SER A 558 39.17 11.12 -33.93
N ASP A 559 39.61 10.21 -34.80
CA ASP A 559 41.02 9.80 -34.83
C ASP A 559 41.97 11.01 -35.10
N GLU A 560 41.48 12.05 -35.76
CA GLU A 560 42.20 13.31 -35.99
C GLU A 560 42.38 14.09 -34.68
N GLU A 561 41.31 14.27 -33.90
CA GLU A 561 41.37 14.97 -32.60
C GLU A 561 42.23 14.22 -31.56
N VAL A 562 42.15 12.88 -31.53
CA VAL A 562 43.04 12.07 -30.68
C VAL A 562 44.51 12.28 -31.11
N SER A 563 44.78 12.34 -32.42
CA SER A 563 46.11 12.59 -32.94
C SER A 563 46.63 13.98 -32.58
N GLU A 564 45.77 15.01 -32.63
CA GLU A 564 46.10 16.37 -32.21
C GLU A 564 46.43 16.45 -30.72
N ILE A 565 45.63 15.81 -29.87
CA ILE A 565 45.89 15.73 -28.42
C ILE A 565 47.23 15.05 -28.15
N VAL A 566 47.51 13.92 -28.81
CA VAL A 566 48.78 13.20 -28.67
C VAL A 566 49.97 14.05 -29.13
N ALA A 567 49.84 14.76 -30.26
CA ALA A 567 50.87 15.67 -30.76
C ALA A 567 51.11 16.85 -29.80
N SER A 568 50.04 17.39 -29.21
CA SER A 568 50.08 18.47 -28.22
C SER A 568 50.79 18.03 -26.93
N ILE A 569 50.45 16.84 -26.42
CA ILE A 569 51.13 16.22 -25.26
C ILE A 569 52.61 16.01 -25.54
N LYS A 570 52.95 15.43 -26.71
CA LYS A 570 54.34 15.23 -27.12
C LYS A 570 55.10 16.55 -27.14
N THR A 571 54.52 17.58 -27.72
CA THR A 571 55.14 18.91 -27.77
C THR A 571 55.40 19.44 -26.36
N ARG A 572 54.42 19.39 -25.45
CA ARG A 572 54.59 19.84 -24.06
C ARG A 572 55.66 19.08 -23.29
N ILE A 573 55.78 17.77 -23.49
CA ILE A 573 56.84 16.97 -22.85
C ILE A 573 58.22 17.44 -23.32
N PHE A 574 58.40 17.64 -24.64
CA PHE A 574 59.71 17.95 -25.22
C PHE A 574 60.09 19.44 -25.22
N ILE A 575 59.25 20.34 -24.69
CA ILE A 575 59.67 21.71 -24.31
C ILE A 575 60.81 21.66 -23.30
N TYR A 576 60.84 20.65 -22.42
CA TYR A 576 61.87 20.52 -21.41
C TYR A 576 63.11 19.76 -21.94
N HIS A 577 64.31 20.26 -21.61
CA HIS A 577 65.57 19.64 -22.02
C HIS A 577 66.08 18.56 -21.06
N MET A 578 65.69 18.59 -19.78
CA MET A 578 66.14 17.63 -18.77
C MET A 578 65.19 16.43 -18.66
N ALA A 579 65.75 15.22 -18.61
CA ALA A 579 65.00 13.96 -18.50
C ALA A 579 63.97 13.95 -17.35
N LYS A 580 64.38 14.42 -16.16
CA LYS A 580 63.49 14.47 -14.98
C LYS A 580 62.27 15.38 -15.19
N SER A 581 62.46 16.52 -15.83
CA SER A 581 61.37 17.47 -16.11
C SER A 581 60.38 16.91 -17.13
N ARG A 582 60.88 16.20 -18.16
CA ARG A 582 60.02 15.51 -19.13
C ARG A 582 59.16 14.42 -18.50
N ILE A 583 59.75 13.64 -17.59
CA ILE A 583 59.02 12.60 -16.84
C ILE A 583 57.95 13.22 -15.95
N ASN A 584 58.27 14.32 -15.26
CA ASN A 584 57.29 15.02 -14.43
C ASN A 584 56.13 15.58 -15.28
N GLN A 585 56.43 16.15 -16.45
CA GLN A 585 55.40 16.61 -17.39
C GLN A 585 54.52 15.43 -17.84
N LEU A 586 55.10 14.29 -18.24
CA LEU A 586 54.33 13.10 -18.61
C LEU A 586 53.36 12.65 -17.49
N ILE A 587 53.82 12.66 -16.24
CA ILE A 587 52.97 12.31 -15.08
C ILE A 587 51.82 13.33 -14.92
N ALA A 588 52.09 14.62 -15.10
CA ALA A 588 51.07 15.65 -15.07
C ALA A 588 50.02 15.44 -16.19
N GLU A 589 50.45 15.07 -17.39
CA GLU A 589 49.54 14.74 -18.50
C GLU A 589 48.72 13.48 -18.22
N PHE A 590 49.28 12.44 -17.59
CA PHE A 590 48.50 11.27 -17.17
C PHE A 590 47.40 11.64 -16.19
N LYS A 591 47.70 12.52 -15.23
CA LYS A 591 46.71 13.02 -14.27
C LYS A 591 45.65 13.89 -14.94
N ALA A 592 46.03 14.69 -15.95
CA ALA A 592 45.09 15.49 -16.72
C ALA A 592 44.16 14.66 -17.61
N LEU A 593 44.60 13.47 -18.04
CA LEU A 593 43.80 12.52 -18.83
C LEU A 593 42.92 11.60 -17.96
N GLU A 594 43.09 11.61 -16.64
CA GLU A 594 42.34 10.75 -15.73
C GLU A 594 40.84 11.12 -15.74
N GLY A 595 39.99 10.15 -16.06
CA GLY A 595 38.54 10.36 -16.20
C GLY A 595 38.06 10.77 -17.59
N HIS A 596 38.97 10.97 -18.55
CA HIS A 596 38.59 11.25 -19.95
C HIS A 596 38.02 9.98 -20.63
N PRO A 597 36.91 10.05 -21.39
CA PRO A 597 36.29 8.87 -22.03
C PRO A 597 37.25 8.13 -22.97
N ASP A 598 38.00 8.89 -23.79
CA ASP A 598 39.02 8.36 -24.71
C ASP A 598 40.42 8.17 -24.10
N GLN A 599 40.58 8.22 -22.77
CA GLN A 599 41.89 8.07 -22.11
C GLN A 599 42.67 6.85 -22.61
N GLY A 600 41.99 5.71 -22.80
CA GLY A 600 42.61 4.48 -23.31
C GLY A 600 43.03 4.55 -24.79
N ARG A 601 42.35 5.33 -25.65
CA ARG A 601 42.74 5.54 -27.06
C ARG A 601 43.93 6.48 -27.15
N ILE A 602 43.88 7.60 -26.42
CA ILE A 602 44.96 8.58 -26.33
C ILE A 602 46.25 7.91 -25.82
N LEU A 603 46.19 7.14 -24.73
CA LEU A 603 47.37 6.47 -24.17
C LEU A 603 47.97 5.42 -25.14
N ARG A 604 47.12 4.67 -25.87
CA ARG A 604 47.60 3.69 -26.86
C ARG A 604 48.36 4.36 -28.00
N GLN A 605 47.85 5.47 -28.51
CA GLN A 605 48.53 6.21 -29.59
C GLN A 605 49.76 6.97 -29.08
N LEU A 606 49.69 7.54 -27.87
CA LEU A 606 50.83 8.21 -27.21
C LEU A 606 52.02 7.26 -27.02
N ARG A 607 51.76 5.98 -26.70
CA ARG A 607 52.81 4.95 -26.59
C ARG A 607 53.65 4.82 -27.87
N PHE A 608 53.03 4.92 -29.04
CA PHE A 608 53.73 4.82 -30.33
C PHE A 608 54.32 6.15 -30.78
N ALA A 609 53.79 7.28 -30.31
CA ALA A 609 54.24 8.61 -30.70
C ALA A 609 55.51 9.09 -29.96
N LEU A 610 55.76 8.56 -28.76
CA LEU A 610 56.92 8.93 -27.93
C LEU A 610 58.16 8.08 -28.29
N PRO A 611 59.37 8.69 -28.36
CA PRO A 611 60.59 7.99 -28.75
C PRO A 611 61.12 7.07 -27.63
N ASP A 612 61.82 6.02 -28.05
CA ASP A 612 62.62 5.16 -27.17
C ASP A 612 63.91 5.91 -26.77
N GLY A 613 63.85 6.59 -25.63
CA GLY A 613 64.96 7.33 -25.02
C GLY A 613 65.31 6.80 -23.63
N PRO A 614 66.35 7.35 -22.98
CA PRO A 614 66.76 6.97 -21.62
C PRO A 614 65.65 7.18 -20.57
N GLU A 615 64.60 7.95 -20.88
CA GLU A 615 63.44 8.17 -20.01
C GLU A 615 62.41 7.03 -20.04
N GLU A 616 62.52 6.09 -20.98
CA GLU A 616 61.64 4.92 -21.15
C GLU A 616 60.14 5.27 -21.25
N PHE A 617 59.81 6.33 -21.99
CA PHE A 617 58.43 6.82 -22.10
C PHE A 617 57.40 5.75 -22.51
N PRO A 618 57.65 4.91 -23.54
CA PRO A 618 56.65 3.92 -23.96
C PRO A 618 56.36 2.87 -22.88
N LEU A 619 57.35 2.52 -22.05
CA LEU A 619 57.17 1.59 -20.94
C LEU A 619 56.31 2.21 -19.82
N ARG A 620 56.49 3.50 -19.54
CA ARG A 620 55.67 4.23 -18.56
C ARG A 620 54.22 4.37 -19.00
N VAL A 621 54.00 4.75 -20.27
CA VAL A 621 52.65 4.79 -20.86
C VAL A 621 52.00 3.40 -20.81
N ARG A 622 52.76 2.33 -21.12
CA ARG A 622 52.26 0.95 -21.01
C ARG A 622 51.83 0.58 -19.59
N LYS A 623 52.58 0.98 -18.56
CA LYS A 623 52.20 0.75 -17.15
C LYS A 623 50.88 1.46 -16.82
N GLU A 624 50.67 2.67 -17.34
CA GLU A 624 49.43 3.41 -17.11
C GLU A 624 48.23 2.78 -17.84
N ILE A 625 48.43 2.29 -19.08
CA ILE A 625 47.41 1.51 -19.80
C ILE A 625 47.00 0.28 -18.99
N ILE A 626 47.97 -0.45 -18.44
CA ILE A 626 47.69 -1.61 -17.59
C ILE A 626 46.93 -1.16 -16.34
N ARG A 627 47.40 -0.14 -15.62
CA ARG A 627 46.69 0.40 -14.44
C ARG A 627 45.22 0.74 -14.75
N LEU A 628 44.97 1.38 -15.89
CA LEU A 628 43.62 1.73 -16.34
C LEU A 628 42.76 0.49 -16.65
N GLN A 629 43.34 -0.54 -17.28
CA GLN A 629 42.63 -1.80 -17.52
C GLN A 629 42.24 -2.50 -16.22
N TRP A 630 43.13 -2.50 -15.22
CA TRP A 630 42.85 -3.07 -13.91
C TRP A 630 41.81 -2.24 -13.15
N ALA A 631 41.88 -0.91 -13.21
CA ALA A 631 40.87 -0.04 -12.61
C ALA A 631 39.48 -0.28 -13.21
N ARG A 632 39.39 -0.50 -14.53
CA ARG A 632 38.12 -0.86 -15.18
C ARG A 632 37.62 -2.25 -14.80
N ALA A 633 38.51 -3.23 -14.68
CA ALA A 633 38.17 -4.59 -14.25
C ALA A 633 37.84 -4.72 -12.75
N VAL A 634 38.00 -3.66 -11.96
CA VAL A 634 37.56 -3.57 -10.55
C VAL A 634 36.22 -2.83 -10.43
N VAL A 635 35.85 -2.06 -11.47
CA VAL A 635 34.58 -1.32 -11.56
C VAL A 635 33.52 -2.11 -12.34
N GLN A 636 33.95 -3.04 -13.19
CA GLN A 636 33.17 -4.17 -13.71
C GLN A 636 33.31 -5.35 -12.76
#